data_AF-A0A494VQP4-F1
#
_entry.id   AF-A0A494VQP4-F1
#
_cell.length_a   1.000
_cell.length_b   1.000
_cell.length_c   1.000
_cell.angle_alpha   90.00
_cell.angle_beta   90.00
_cell.angle_gamma   90.00
#
_symmetry.space_group_name_H-M   'P 1'
#
loop_
_entity.id
_entity.type
_entity.pdbx_description
1 polymer ?
#
loop_
_entity_poly.entity_id
_entity_poly.type
_entity_poly.pdbx_seq_one_letter_code
_entity_poly.pdbx_strand_id
1 'polypeptide(L)'
;MKTLKLLLLAVLLPFMATAQTKSVKAGPHAAKSHHLVVRGVTYADFKASVTDFADTAAKKEYADSAWRLWKTEKWTALEQLFTDKQLNGGWPPNRGAVNLLIVTLKKGFLIDRYGGYTDANGVFQDKGTFVSPKGVPFPQRALPDNTLSKPYKIYKILKPIPKVREGKIIPWFGKPGLGIQYEVPYPINDLKQQGYLEEQKQ
;
A
#
# COMPACT_ATOMS: atom_id res chain seq x y z
N MET A 1 -89.16 5.38 0.58
CA MET A 1 -89.53 6.82 0.48
C MET A 1 -88.41 7.52 -0.28
N LYS A 2 -88.59 7.72 -1.59
CA LYS A 2 -88.82 9.04 -2.24
C LYS A 2 -87.77 10.12 -1.88
N THR A 3 -86.76 10.22 -2.75
CA THR A 3 -86.18 11.43 -3.37
C THR A 3 -86.07 12.74 -2.58
N LEU A 4 -84.86 13.32 -2.57
CA LEU A 4 -84.71 14.75 -2.91
C LEU A 4 -83.35 15.05 -3.57
N LYS A 5 -83.41 15.57 -4.79
CA LYS A 5 -82.34 16.30 -5.49
C LYS A 5 -82.59 17.79 -5.29
N LEU A 6 -81.58 18.57 -4.92
CA LEU A 6 -81.48 20.03 -5.15
C LEU A 6 -79.99 20.41 -5.07
N LEU A 7 -79.27 20.55 -6.19
CA LEU A 7 -79.12 21.69 -7.10
C LEU A 7 -78.40 22.93 -6.51
N LEU A 8 -77.16 23.10 -7.01
CA LEU A 8 -76.40 24.30 -7.36
C LEU A 8 -75.96 25.31 -6.27
N LEU A 9 -74.63 25.52 -6.17
CA LEU A 9 -74.02 26.71 -6.75
C LEU A 9 -72.52 26.50 -7.02
N ALA A 10 -72.12 26.74 -8.27
CA ALA A 10 -70.73 26.75 -8.70
C ALA A 10 -70.11 28.13 -8.43
N VAL A 11 -68.90 28.16 -7.88
CA VAL A 11 -68.00 29.32 -7.95
C VAL A 11 -66.70 28.84 -8.58
N LEU A 12 -66.36 29.45 -9.71
CA LEU A 12 -65.20 29.13 -10.53
C LEU A 12 -63.93 29.85 -10.03
N LEU A 13 -62.81 29.11 -10.13
CA LEU A 13 -61.42 29.55 -10.39
C LEU A 13 -60.60 30.16 -9.24
N PRO A 14 -59.25 30.13 -9.36
CA PRO A 14 -58.36 28.99 -9.65
C PRO A 14 -57.33 28.87 -8.50
N PHE A 15 -56.41 27.91 -8.55
CA PHE A 15 -54.97 28.06 -8.21
C PHE A 15 -54.33 26.71 -7.83
N MET A 16 -53.45 26.27 -8.73
CA MET A 16 -52.14 25.66 -8.48
C MET A 16 -52.05 24.55 -7.43
N ALA A 17 -51.91 23.33 -7.95
CA ALA A 17 -51.30 22.21 -7.24
C ALA A 17 -49.93 22.64 -6.65
N THR A 18 -49.78 22.49 -5.34
CA THR A 18 -48.47 22.36 -4.71
C THR A 18 -48.46 21.07 -3.91
N ALA A 19 -48.08 19.98 -4.59
CA ALA A 19 -47.54 18.83 -3.90
C ALA A 19 -46.28 19.30 -3.16
N GLN A 20 -46.30 19.26 -1.83
CA GLN A 20 -45.13 19.47 -1.00
C GLN A 20 -44.11 18.38 -1.33
N THR A 21 -43.14 18.69 -2.18
CA THR A 21 -41.86 18.00 -2.19
C THR A 21 -41.18 18.30 -0.86
N LYS A 22 -41.12 17.31 0.04
CA LYS A 22 -40.18 17.34 1.16
C LYS A 22 -38.77 17.48 0.57
N SER A 23 -38.20 18.68 0.65
CA SER A 23 -36.78 18.87 0.42
C SER A 23 -36.04 18.25 1.60
N VAL A 24 -35.48 17.06 1.37
CA VAL A 24 -34.43 16.55 2.24
C VAL A 24 -33.21 17.40 1.96
N LYS A 25 -32.89 18.31 2.89
CA LYS A 25 -31.61 19.03 2.94
C LYS A 25 -30.48 17.99 2.85
N ALA A 26 -29.79 17.95 1.71
CA ALA A 26 -28.49 17.32 1.60
C ALA A 26 -27.50 18.17 2.42
N GLY A 27 -27.13 17.68 3.60
CA GLY A 27 -25.99 18.22 4.36
C GLY A 27 -24.67 17.86 3.65
N PRO A 28 -23.62 18.70 3.76
CA PRO A 28 -22.38 18.49 3.03
C PRO A 28 -21.57 17.34 3.65
N HIS A 29 -21.24 16.37 2.80
CA HIS A 29 -20.06 15.49 2.86
C HIS A 29 -19.53 15.03 4.24
N ALA A 30 -19.97 13.86 4.69
CA ALA A 30 -19.11 12.94 5.43
C ALA A 30 -19.61 11.50 5.26
N ALA A 31 -18.69 10.54 5.10
CA ALA A 31 -18.91 9.09 5.02
C ALA A 31 -19.12 8.47 3.62
N LYS A 32 -18.16 8.62 2.71
CA LYS A 32 -17.89 7.62 1.64
C LYS A 32 -16.41 7.61 1.23
N SER A 33 -15.49 6.92 1.94
CA SER A 33 -14.10 6.80 1.45
C SER A 33 -13.19 5.73 2.09
N HIS A 34 -13.65 4.70 2.79
CA HIS A 34 -12.74 3.71 3.40
C HIS A 34 -12.58 2.38 2.66
N HIS A 35 -13.31 2.18 1.55
CA HIS A 35 -13.19 0.97 0.70
C HIS A 35 -12.50 1.22 -0.66
N LEU A 36 -11.97 2.43 -0.90
CA LEU A 36 -11.27 2.72 -2.15
C LEU A 36 -9.91 2.02 -2.16
N VAL A 37 -9.72 1.13 -3.13
CA VAL A 37 -8.44 0.48 -3.41
C VAL A 37 -7.67 1.37 -4.41
N VAL A 38 -6.45 1.77 -4.05
CA VAL A 38 -5.56 2.51 -4.95
C VAL A 38 -4.33 1.65 -5.22
N ARG A 39 -4.13 1.28 -6.48
CA ARG A 39 -2.99 0.44 -6.93
C ARG A 39 -2.81 -0.84 -6.09
N GLY A 40 -3.93 -1.48 -5.74
CA GLY A 40 -3.95 -2.72 -4.96
C GLY A 40 -3.86 -2.54 -3.43
N VAL A 41 -3.94 -1.30 -2.91
CA VAL A 41 -3.78 -1.01 -1.48
C VAL A 41 -5.02 -0.28 -0.95
N THR A 42 -5.57 -0.73 0.18
CA THR A 42 -6.61 0.00 0.90
C THR A 42 -6.00 1.05 1.83
N TYR A 43 -6.78 2.05 2.25
CA TYR A 43 -6.31 2.99 3.27
C TYR A 43 -5.95 2.27 4.59
N ALA A 44 -6.69 1.23 4.95
CA ALA A 44 -6.41 0.46 6.16
C ALA A 44 -5.06 -0.26 6.09
N ASP A 45 -4.77 -0.93 4.97
CA ASP A 45 -3.47 -1.60 4.76
C ASP A 45 -2.32 -0.58 4.71
N PHE A 46 -2.54 0.55 4.04
CA PHE A 46 -1.57 1.65 4.02
C PHE A 46 -1.29 2.17 5.44
N LYS A 47 -2.35 2.44 6.23
CA LYS A 47 -2.18 2.90 7.62
C LYS A 47 -1.44 1.85 8.46
N ALA A 48 -1.79 0.58 8.32
CA ALA A 48 -1.15 -0.53 9.04
C ALA A 48 0.32 -0.75 8.67
N SER A 49 0.77 -0.26 7.51
CA SER A 49 2.16 -0.39 7.08
C SER A 49 3.15 0.53 7.81
N VAL A 50 2.66 1.45 8.64
CA VAL A 50 3.44 2.41 9.41
C VAL A 50 3.02 2.35 10.87
N THR A 51 3.92 1.89 11.73
CA THR A 51 3.63 1.67 13.16
C THR A 51 3.29 2.96 13.91
N ASP A 52 3.80 4.10 13.44
CA ASP A 52 3.62 5.39 14.12
C ASP A 52 2.25 6.04 13.90
N PHE A 53 1.41 5.48 13.01
CA PHE A 53 0.04 5.94 12.80
C PHE A 53 -0.96 5.47 13.88
N ALA A 54 -0.50 4.96 15.01
CA ALA A 54 -1.34 4.58 16.15
C ALA A 54 -2.22 5.74 16.65
N ASP A 55 -3.41 5.43 17.17
CA ASP A 55 -4.58 6.32 17.25
C ASP A 55 -4.45 7.51 18.24
N THR A 56 -3.78 8.57 17.82
CA THR A 56 -3.98 9.93 18.36
C THR A 56 -4.47 10.87 17.26
N ALA A 57 -5.11 11.99 17.62
CA ALA A 57 -5.63 12.96 16.64
C ALA A 57 -4.54 13.47 15.69
N ALA A 58 -3.38 13.88 16.21
CA ALA A 58 -2.23 14.32 15.42
C ALA A 58 -1.71 13.21 14.48
N LYS A 59 -1.69 11.96 14.94
CA LYS A 59 -1.23 10.81 14.15
C LYS A 59 -2.23 10.43 13.05
N LYS A 60 -3.52 10.64 13.27
CA LYS A 60 -4.55 10.51 12.22
C LYS A 60 -4.33 11.51 11.09
N GLU A 61 -3.99 12.76 11.40
CA GLU A 61 -3.70 13.78 10.38
C GLU A 61 -2.47 13.42 9.53
N TYR A 62 -1.44 12.85 10.15
CA TYR A 62 -0.26 12.35 9.42
C TYR A 62 -0.59 11.17 8.52
N ALA A 63 -1.40 10.21 8.98
CA ALA A 63 -1.85 9.08 8.16
C ALA A 63 -2.67 9.56 6.94
N ASP A 64 -3.60 10.48 7.15
CA ASP A 64 -4.43 11.07 6.09
C ASP A 64 -3.59 11.84 5.06
N SER A 65 -2.62 12.62 5.54
CA SER A 65 -1.68 13.37 4.70
C SER A 65 -0.76 12.45 3.91
N ALA A 66 -0.16 11.44 4.56
CA ALA A 66 0.69 10.45 3.92
C ALA A 66 -0.06 9.66 2.84
N TRP A 67 -1.30 9.24 3.13
CA TRP A 67 -2.15 8.55 2.16
C TRP A 67 -2.44 9.42 0.95
N ARG A 68 -2.79 10.69 1.14
CA ARG A 68 -3.02 11.63 0.05
C ARG A 68 -1.78 11.78 -0.83
N LEU A 69 -0.62 12.04 -0.22
CA LEU A 69 0.64 12.21 -0.93
C LEU A 69 1.02 10.95 -1.72
N TRP A 70 0.90 9.77 -1.09
CA TRP A 70 1.20 8.48 -1.71
C TRP A 70 0.30 8.20 -2.92
N LYS A 71 -1.02 8.40 -2.79
CA LYS A 71 -1.98 8.21 -3.89
C LYS A 71 -1.71 9.12 -5.08
N THR A 72 -1.21 10.32 -4.82
CA THR A 72 -0.89 11.33 -5.85
C THR A 72 0.58 11.33 -6.28
N GLU A 73 1.34 10.31 -5.86
CA GLU A 73 2.75 10.12 -6.23
C GLU A 73 3.68 11.30 -5.88
N LYS A 74 3.36 12.02 -4.80
CA LYS A 74 4.16 13.15 -4.32
C LYS A 74 5.28 12.66 -3.40
N TRP A 75 6.22 11.89 -3.97
CA TRP A 75 7.25 11.16 -3.23
C TRP A 75 8.16 12.05 -2.38
N THR A 76 8.67 13.15 -2.94
CA THR A 76 9.52 14.09 -2.18
C THR A 76 8.79 14.68 -0.98
N ALA A 77 7.53 15.11 -1.15
CA ALA A 77 6.73 15.64 -0.06
C ALA A 77 6.35 14.56 0.97
N LEU A 78 6.16 13.31 0.52
CA LEU A 78 5.94 12.18 1.40
C LEU A 78 7.18 11.85 2.25
N GLU A 79 8.36 11.84 1.64
CA GLU A 79 9.65 11.65 2.34
C GLU A 79 9.93 12.78 3.33
N GLN A 80 9.67 14.02 2.95
CA GLN A 80 9.78 15.17 3.84
C GLN A 80 8.84 15.02 5.05
N LEU A 81 7.58 14.61 4.84
CA LEU A 81 6.63 14.36 5.94
C LEU A 81 7.16 13.30 6.91
N PHE A 82 7.71 12.19 6.40
CA PHE A 82 8.24 11.11 7.24
C PHE A 82 9.49 11.56 8.02
N THR A 83 10.32 12.38 7.40
CA THR A 83 11.53 12.95 8.02
C THR A 83 11.17 13.94 9.13
N ASP A 84 10.35 14.94 8.82
CA ASP A 84 9.97 16.01 9.76
C ASP A 84 9.22 15.49 10.99
N LYS A 85 8.43 14.43 10.78
CA LYS A 85 7.60 13.83 11.83
C LYS A 85 8.21 12.57 12.43
N GLN A 86 9.44 12.22 12.05
CA GLN A 86 10.19 11.06 12.55
C GLN A 86 9.38 9.75 12.46
N LEU A 87 8.69 9.56 11.34
CA LEU A 87 7.79 8.43 11.12
C LEU A 87 8.54 7.22 10.55
N ASN A 88 8.13 6.05 10.98
CA ASN A 88 8.50 4.73 10.47
C ASN A 88 10.02 4.48 10.46
N GLY A 89 10.76 5.10 11.39
CA GLY A 89 12.22 5.06 11.40
C GLY A 89 12.86 5.56 10.10
N GLY A 90 12.18 6.45 9.36
CA GLY A 90 12.62 6.97 8.07
C GLY A 90 12.33 6.08 6.86
N TRP A 91 11.74 4.89 7.04
CA TRP A 91 11.37 4.01 5.94
C TRP A 91 10.03 4.42 5.29
N PRO A 92 9.87 4.19 3.98
CA PRO A 92 8.65 4.56 3.28
C PRO A 92 7.43 3.77 3.79
N PRO A 93 6.21 4.33 3.65
CA PRO A 93 4.98 3.58 3.90
C PRO A 93 4.77 2.51 2.83
N ASN A 94 3.71 1.72 3.00
CA ASN A 94 3.29 0.66 2.10
C ASN A 94 4.43 -0.32 1.77
N ARG A 95 5.28 -0.63 2.76
CA ARG A 95 6.45 -1.49 2.58
C ARG A 95 7.37 -1.02 1.43
N GLY A 96 7.40 0.29 1.15
CA GLY A 96 8.21 0.89 0.09
C GLY A 96 7.66 0.74 -1.33
N ALA A 97 6.39 0.36 -1.49
CA ALA A 97 5.83 0.08 -2.81
C ALA A 97 4.82 1.16 -3.30
N VAL A 98 4.89 1.46 -4.59
CA VAL A 98 3.92 2.28 -5.36
C VAL A 98 2.61 1.53 -5.52
N ASN A 99 2.66 0.21 -5.67
CA ASN A 99 1.53 -0.67 -5.87
C ASN A 99 1.78 -2.01 -5.16
N LEU A 100 0.72 -2.78 -4.93
CA LEU A 100 0.83 -4.11 -4.34
C LEU A 100 0.08 -5.14 -5.19
N LEU A 101 0.78 -6.20 -5.57
CA LEU A 101 0.23 -7.38 -6.22
C LEU A 101 0.61 -8.62 -5.41
N ILE A 102 -0.30 -9.60 -5.35
CA ILE A 102 0.00 -10.91 -4.79
C ILE A 102 0.31 -11.86 -5.94
N VAL A 103 1.53 -12.38 -5.96
CA VAL A 103 2.04 -13.22 -7.04
C VAL A 103 2.63 -14.52 -6.50
N THR A 104 2.96 -15.41 -7.43
CA THR A 104 3.75 -16.62 -7.16
C THR A 104 5.06 -16.51 -7.91
N LEU A 105 6.19 -16.54 -7.19
CA LEU A 105 7.50 -16.67 -7.83
C LEU A 105 7.64 -18.09 -8.37
N LYS A 106 7.85 -18.21 -9.68
CA LYS A 106 7.91 -19.49 -10.37
C LYS A 106 9.29 -20.14 -10.21
N LYS A 107 9.32 -21.48 -10.26
CA LYS A 107 10.57 -22.26 -10.33
C LYS A 107 11.45 -21.75 -11.49
N GLY A 108 12.75 -21.66 -11.25
CA GLY A 108 13.75 -21.19 -12.21
C GLY A 108 13.97 -19.68 -12.18
N PHE A 109 13.08 -18.90 -11.57
CA PHE A 109 13.22 -17.45 -11.48
C PHE A 109 14.44 -17.07 -10.62
N LEU A 110 15.15 -16.02 -11.03
CA LEU A 110 16.33 -15.51 -10.31
C LEU A 110 16.00 -14.21 -9.59
N ILE A 111 16.31 -14.19 -8.30
CA ILE A 111 16.19 -13.04 -7.42
C ILE A 111 17.54 -12.74 -6.78
N ASP A 112 17.74 -11.51 -6.33
CA ASP A 112 18.94 -11.09 -5.63
C ASP A 112 18.61 -10.15 -4.46
N ARG A 113 19.58 -9.93 -3.56
CA ARG A 113 19.44 -8.93 -2.49
C ARG A 113 20.75 -8.46 -1.87
N TYR A 114 20.67 -7.18 -1.51
CA TYR A 114 21.35 -6.43 -0.47
C TYR A 114 21.08 -6.94 0.95
N GLY A 115 21.82 -7.87 1.56
CA GLY A 115 21.53 -8.21 2.95
C GLY A 115 22.20 -9.44 3.57
N GLY A 116 21.71 -9.81 4.75
CA GLY A 116 22.29 -10.87 5.58
C GLY A 116 23.54 -10.40 6.33
N TYR A 117 24.15 -11.33 7.05
CA TYR A 117 25.38 -11.15 7.82
C TYR A 117 26.04 -12.52 8.05
N THR A 118 27.34 -12.53 8.34
CA THR A 118 28.03 -13.74 8.82
C THR A 118 28.04 -13.70 10.34
N ASP A 119 27.61 -14.79 10.99
CA ASP A 119 27.63 -14.90 12.45
C ASP A 119 29.03 -15.23 12.99
N ALA A 120 29.16 -15.29 14.32
CA ALA A 120 30.43 -15.53 15.01
C ALA A 120 31.08 -16.88 14.67
N ASN A 121 30.32 -17.83 14.11
CA ASN A 121 30.81 -19.15 13.72
C ASN A 121 31.18 -19.22 12.23
N GLY A 122 31.17 -18.09 11.51
CA GLY A 122 31.44 -18.04 10.09
C GLY A 122 30.28 -18.48 9.21
N VAL A 123 29.07 -18.67 9.77
CA VAL A 123 27.90 -19.10 9.00
C VAL A 123 27.14 -17.88 8.49
N PHE A 124 26.84 -17.86 7.19
CA PHE A 124 26.03 -16.82 6.59
C PHE A 124 24.56 -16.97 7.02
N GLN A 125 23.98 -15.90 7.54
CA GLN A 125 22.61 -15.79 8.01
C GLN A 125 21.86 -14.72 7.24
N ASP A 126 20.62 -15.03 6.86
CA ASP A 126 19.74 -14.14 6.17
C ASP A 126 18.29 -14.22 6.69
N LYS A 127 17.96 -13.27 7.57
CA LYS A 127 16.63 -13.11 8.15
C LYS A 127 15.72 -12.14 7.37
N GLY A 128 16.15 -11.67 6.21
CA GLY A 128 15.41 -10.69 5.42
C GLY A 128 14.32 -11.33 4.56
N THR A 129 13.35 -10.53 4.13
CA THR A 129 12.24 -10.95 3.26
C THR A 129 12.13 -10.16 1.97
N PHE A 130 12.89 -9.06 1.82
CA PHE A 130 12.90 -8.27 0.59
C PHE A 130 14.00 -8.73 -0.36
N VAL A 131 13.61 -8.93 -1.62
CA VAL A 131 14.46 -9.30 -2.76
C VAL A 131 14.00 -8.54 -4.00
N SER A 132 14.82 -8.52 -5.04
CA SER A 132 14.46 -8.00 -6.36
C SER A 132 14.67 -9.08 -7.43
N PRO A 133 14.08 -8.96 -8.63
CA PRO A 133 14.58 -9.70 -9.78
C PRO A 133 16.10 -9.50 -9.92
N LYS A 134 16.82 -10.56 -10.31
CA LYS A 134 18.26 -10.47 -10.54
C LYS A 134 18.57 -9.30 -11.50
N GLY A 135 19.48 -8.42 -11.10
CA GLY A 135 20.00 -7.35 -11.95
C GLY A 135 19.31 -6.00 -11.82
N VAL A 136 18.35 -5.83 -10.91
CA VAL A 136 17.80 -4.49 -10.61
C VAL A 136 18.93 -3.58 -10.07
N PRO A 137 19.24 -2.43 -10.73
CA PRO A 137 20.30 -1.53 -10.29
C PRO A 137 20.06 -1.01 -8.87
N PHE A 138 21.12 -0.83 -8.07
CA PHE A 138 21.01 -0.36 -6.69
C PHE A 138 20.20 0.94 -6.52
N PRO A 139 20.37 2.00 -7.36
CA PRO A 139 19.54 3.20 -7.27
C PRO A 139 18.04 2.94 -7.48
N GLN A 140 17.69 1.91 -8.24
CA GLN A 140 16.30 1.53 -8.47
C GLN A 140 15.68 0.76 -7.29
N ARG A 141 16.49 0.36 -6.30
CA ARG A 141 16.05 -0.31 -5.08
C ARG A 141 15.67 0.65 -3.95
N ALA A 142 16.00 1.93 -4.08
CA ALA A 142 15.74 2.96 -3.07
C ALA A 142 16.11 2.52 -1.63
N LEU A 143 17.32 1.98 -1.46
CA LEU A 143 17.88 1.55 -0.17
C LEU A 143 18.91 2.57 0.32
N PRO A 144 19.14 2.73 1.63
CA PRO A 144 20.22 3.58 2.14
C PRO A 144 21.60 3.10 1.64
N ASP A 145 22.54 4.02 1.42
CA ASP A 145 23.85 3.70 0.81
C ASP A 145 24.66 2.67 1.60
N ASN A 146 24.53 2.65 2.93
CA ASN A 146 25.18 1.63 3.76
C ASN A 146 24.71 0.20 3.45
N THR A 147 23.65 0.01 2.67
CA THR A 147 23.19 -1.31 2.23
C THR A 147 24.14 -1.91 1.18
N LEU A 148 24.90 -1.09 0.45
CA LEU A 148 25.91 -1.57 -0.51
C LEU A 148 27.04 -2.36 0.15
N SER A 149 27.31 -2.12 1.44
CA SER A 149 28.32 -2.89 2.19
C SER A 149 27.78 -4.21 2.73
N LYS A 150 26.47 -4.47 2.59
CA LYS A 150 25.89 -5.77 2.97
C LYS A 150 26.26 -6.84 1.94
N PRO A 151 26.32 -8.12 2.35
CA PRO A 151 26.52 -9.21 1.41
C PRO A 151 25.49 -9.16 0.27
N TYR A 152 25.99 -9.29 -0.96
CA TYR A 152 25.16 -9.41 -2.15
C TYR A 152 25.02 -10.89 -2.51
N LYS A 153 23.79 -11.36 -2.64
CA LYS A 153 23.49 -12.78 -2.91
C LYS A 153 22.46 -12.91 -4.02
N ILE A 154 22.65 -13.92 -4.87
CA ILE A 154 21.73 -14.32 -5.94
C ILE A 154 21.13 -15.65 -5.56
N TYR A 155 19.82 -15.81 -5.73
CA TYR A 155 19.10 -17.04 -5.46
C TYR A 155 18.27 -17.49 -6.66
N LYS A 156 18.19 -18.80 -6.86
CA LYS A 156 17.28 -19.44 -7.81
C LYS A 156 16.12 -20.06 -7.07
N ILE A 157 14.91 -19.77 -7.52
CA ILE A 157 13.69 -20.39 -7.00
C ILE A 157 13.63 -21.85 -7.47
N LEU A 158 13.57 -22.80 -6.54
CA LEU A 158 13.52 -24.24 -6.81
C LEU A 158 12.10 -24.81 -6.77
N LYS A 159 11.23 -24.20 -5.95
CA LYS A 159 9.81 -24.54 -5.82
C LYS A 159 8.99 -23.25 -5.90
N PRO A 160 7.79 -23.25 -6.51
CA PRO A 160 6.95 -22.06 -6.53
C PRO A 160 6.73 -21.49 -5.13
N ILE A 161 6.93 -20.18 -4.95
CA ILE A 161 6.68 -19.49 -3.68
C ILE A 161 5.40 -18.66 -3.85
N PRO A 162 4.25 -19.09 -3.28
CA PRO A 162 3.00 -18.34 -3.37
C PRO A 162 2.96 -17.19 -2.36
N LYS A 163 1.94 -16.33 -2.47
CA LYS A 163 1.66 -15.22 -1.54
C LYS A 163 2.82 -14.21 -1.43
N VAL A 164 3.59 -14.07 -2.50
CA VAL A 164 4.66 -13.07 -2.57
C VAL A 164 4.05 -11.73 -2.88
N ARG A 165 4.45 -10.70 -2.13
CA ARG A 165 4.04 -9.32 -2.35
C ARG A 165 4.98 -8.67 -3.35
N GLU A 166 4.50 -8.43 -4.56
CA GLU A 166 5.22 -7.69 -5.59
C GLU A 166 4.83 -6.22 -5.56
N GLY A 167 5.81 -5.33 -5.73
CA GLY A 167 5.55 -3.92 -5.90
C GLY A 167 6.67 -3.19 -6.64
N LYS A 168 6.29 -2.14 -7.36
CA LYS A 168 7.25 -1.14 -7.86
C LYS A 168 7.73 -0.29 -6.68
N ILE A 169 9.03 -0.07 -6.57
CA ILE A 169 9.67 0.62 -5.45
C ILE A 169 9.44 2.14 -5.55
N ILE A 170 9.08 2.78 -4.45
CA ILE A 170 8.91 4.24 -4.36
C ILE A 170 10.30 4.93 -4.43
N PRO A 171 10.45 6.08 -5.11
CA PRO A 171 11.62 6.93 -4.95
C PRO A 171 11.80 7.37 -3.48
N TRP A 172 12.95 7.04 -2.89
CA TRP A 172 13.21 7.24 -1.46
C TRP A 172 14.71 7.28 -1.19
N PHE A 173 15.13 7.81 -0.03
CA PHE A 173 16.54 7.98 0.36
C PHE A 173 17.38 8.72 -0.70
N GLY A 174 16.78 9.70 -1.37
CA GLY A 174 17.41 10.44 -2.46
C GLY A 174 17.68 9.60 -3.72
N LYS A 175 17.01 8.45 -3.89
CA LYS A 175 17.20 7.53 -5.02
C LYS A 175 15.95 7.47 -5.90
N PRO A 176 16.13 7.21 -7.21
CA PRO A 176 15.02 7.20 -8.17
C PRO A 176 14.04 6.05 -7.95
N GLY A 177 14.43 4.93 -7.33
CA GLY A 177 13.51 3.80 -7.13
C GLY A 177 12.99 3.22 -8.45
N LEU A 178 11.70 2.85 -8.48
CA LEU A 178 10.97 2.33 -9.65
C LEU A 178 11.40 0.94 -10.15
N GLY A 179 12.39 0.30 -9.52
CA GLY A 179 12.64 -1.12 -9.69
C GLY A 179 11.50 -1.97 -9.13
N ILE A 180 11.53 -3.27 -9.41
CA ILE A 180 10.59 -4.23 -8.82
C ILE A 180 11.21 -4.83 -7.55
N GLN A 181 10.40 -4.93 -6.49
CA GLN A 181 10.71 -5.71 -5.31
C GLN A 181 9.67 -6.81 -5.09
N TYR A 182 10.13 -7.86 -4.41
CA TYR A 182 9.30 -8.89 -3.83
C TYR A 182 9.54 -8.94 -2.33
N GLU A 183 8.46 -8.98 -1.56
CA GLU A 183 8.48 -9.41 -0.17
C GLU A 183 7.98 -10.86 -0.12
N VAL A 184 8.91 -11.79 0.15
CA VAL A 184 8.61 -13.22 0.30
C VAL A 184 7.96 -13.51 1.66
N PRO A 185 7.11 -14.55 1.77
CA PRO A 185 6.34 -14.82 3.00
C PRO A 185 7.16 -15.32 4.18
N TYR A 186 8.41 -15.76 3.94
CA TYR A 186 9.31 -16.28 4.96
C TYR A 186 10.72 -15.74 4.75
N PRO A 187 11.55 -15.66 5.81
CA PRO A 187 12.95 -15.30 5.70
C PRO A 187 13.73 -16.16 4.70
N ILE A 188 14.75 -15.58 4.09
CA ILE A 188 15.62 -16.29 3.13
C ILE A 188 16.23 -17.56 3.71
N ASN A 189 16.70 -17.52 4.97
CA ASN A 189 17.21 -18.71 5.64
C ASN A 189 16.19 -19.85 5.65
N ASP A 190 14.95 -19.56 6.04
CA ASP A 190 13.89 -20.56 6.15
C ASP A 190 13.55 -21.12 4.76
N LEU A 191 13.46 -20.25 3.75
CA LEU A 191 13.23 -20.66 2.36
C LEU A 191 14.37 -21.52 1.81
N LYS A 192 15.63 -21.22 2.17
CA LYS A 192 16.80 -22.06 1.83
C LYS A 192 16.71 -23.41 2.51
N GLN A 193 16.49 -23.44 3.82
CA GLN A 193 16.42 -24.66 4.62
C GLN A 193 15.31 -25.60 4.15
N GLN A 194 14.16 -25.05 3.74
CA GLN A 194 13.02 -25.81 3.22
C GLN A 194 13.14 -26.16 1.71
N GLY A 195 14.25 -25.78 1.07
CA GLY A 195 14.54 -26.09 -0.33
C GLY A 195 13.63 -25.38 -1.34
N TYR A 196 13.10 -24.20 -0.98
CA TYR A 196 12.35 -23.34 -1.92
C TYR A 196 13.27 -22.53 -2.81
N LEU A 197 14.46 -22.21 -2.34
CA LEU A 197 15.47 -21.49 -3.10
C LEU A 197 16.87 -21.95 -2.72
N GLU A 198 17.82 -21.76 -3.63
CA GLU A 198 19.23 -22.03 -3.41
C GLU A 198 20.06 -20.82 -3.83
N GLU A 199 21.20 -20.65 -3.18
CA GLU A 199 22.17 -19.62 -3.55
C GLU A 199 22.89 -20.02 -4.84
N GLN A 200 23.04 -19.07 -5.76
CA GLN A 200 23.81 -19.26 -6.98
C GLN A 200 25.22 -18.71 -6.78
N LYS A 201 26.21 -19.39 -7.38
CA LYS A 201 27.57 -18.85 -7.48
C LYS A 201 27.53 -17.59 -8.36
N GLN A 202 28.27 -16.57 -7.93
CA GLN A 202 28.44 -15.33 -8.70
C GLN A 202 29.37 -15.57 -9.87
#